data_AF-T1CYT6-F1
#
_entry.id   AF-T1CYT6-F1
#
_cell.length_a   1.000
_cell.length_b   1.000
_cell.length_c   1.000
_cell.angle_alpha   90.00
_cell.angle_beta   90.00
_cell.angle_gamma   90.00
#
_symmetry.space_group_name_H-M   'P 1'
#
loop_
_entity.id
_entity.type
_entity.pdbx_description
1 polymer ?
#
loop_
_entity_poly.entity_id
_entity_poly.type
_entity_poly.pdbx_seq_one_letter_code
_entity_poly.pdbx_strand_id
1 'polypeptide(L)'
;ALAEVAVKNHQNGLANPNAQFRKALTREAVLAAPKVADPLGLLDCCPVSDGAAALLVAPSEEAHRYTDTPVAVVGTGAASDFLAVQDRADPTHFAATRRAADEAFRGSPFDRRAVSLLEVHDCFTIAELL
;
A
#
# COMPACT_ATOMS: atom_id res chain seq x y z
N ALA A 1 -2.80 -15.28 9.26
CA ALA A 1 -3.16 -14.03 8.59
C ALA A 1 -1.92 -13.41 7.94
N LEU A 2 -0.94 -12.93 8.71
CA LEU A 2 0.26 -12.24 8.19
C LEU A 2 1.01 -13.01 7.08
N ALA A 3 1.27 -14.30 7.27
CA ALA A 3 1.95 -15.10 6.26
C ALA A 3 1.22 -15.15 4.90
N GLU A 4 -0.12 -15.09 4.90
CA GLU A 4 -0.91 -15.10 3.66
C GLU A 4 -0.75 -13.79 2.87
N VAL A 5 -0.47 -12.67 3.55
CA VAL A 5 -0.18 -11.39 2.91
C VAL A 5 1.11 -11.51 2.09
N ALA A 6 2.18 -12.02 2.70
CA ALA A 6 3.44 -12.26 1.99
C ALA A 6 3.27 -13.21 0.81
N VAL A 7 2.53 -14.32 0.99
CA VAL A 7 2.23 -15.27 -0.09
C VAL A 7 1.48 -14.59 -1.23
N LYS A 8 0.40 -13.84 -0.94
CA LYS A 8 -0.36 -13.05 -1.92
C LYS A 8 0.55 -12.06 -2.66
N ASN A 9 1.33 -11.26 -1.95
CA ASN A 9 2.15 -10.20 -2.57
C ASN A 9 3.22 -10.78 -3.48
N HIS A 10 3.84 -11.89 -3.06
CA HIS A 10 4.78 -12.63 -3.89
C HIS A 10 4.14 -13.28 -5.12
N GLN A 11 2.90 -13.77 -5.01
CA GLN A 11 2.14 -14.27 -6.17
C GLN A 11 1.83 -13.15 -7.17
N ASN A 12 1.33 -12.00 -6.69
CA ASN A 12 1.09 -10.81 -7.52
C ASN A 12 2.38 -10.33 -8.21
N GLY A 13 3.50 -10.36 -7.49
CA GLY A 13 4.82 -9.98 -7.99
C GLY A 13 5.34 -10.82 -9.16
N LEU A 14 4.89 -12.07 -9.33
CA LEU A 14 5.34 -12.94 -10.44
C LEU A 14 5.07 -12.33 -11.81
N ALA A 15 3.88 -11.75 -11.97
CA ALA A 15 3.41 -11.15 -13.20
C ALA A 15 3.93 -9.71 -13.40
N ASN A 16 4.44 -9.08 -12.35
CA ASN A 16 4.96 -7.71 -12.41
C ASN A 16 6.42 -7.70 -12.89
N PRO A 17 6.73 -7.20 -14.10
CA PRO A 17 8.11 -7.13 -14.59
C PRO A 17 9.00 -6.19 -13.77
N ASN A 18 8.42 -5.25 -13.03
CA ASN A 18 9.12 -4.27 -12.19
C ASN A 18 9.32 -4.75 -10.74
N ALA A 19 8.77 -5.90 -10.35
CA ALA A 19 8.95 -6.42 -9.00
C ALA A 19 10.39 -6.90 -8.80
N GLN A 20 11.04 -6.48 -7.71
CA GLN A 20 12.40 -6.93 -7.35
C GLN A 20 12.44 -8.44 -7.12
N PHE A 21 11.39 -9.00 -6.50
CA PHE A 21 11.25 -10.44 -6.30
C PHE A 21 10.09 -10.98 -7.12
N ARG A 22 10.43 -11.82 -8.10
CA ARG A 22 9.48 -12.55 -8.94
C ARG A 22 9.53 -14.02 -8.58
N LYS A 23 9.24 -14.32 -7.31
CA LYS A 23 9.33 -15.67 -6.74
C LYS A 23 8.13 -15.94 -5.84
N ALA A 24 7.42 -17.04 -6.10
CA ALA A 24 6.34 -17.53 -5.24
C ALA A 24 6.89 -17.97 -3.88
N LEU A 25 6.10 -17.74 -2.83
CA LEU A 25 6.36 -18.25 -1.49
C LEU A 25 5.25 -19.22 -1.08
N THR A 26 5.60 -20.18 -0.23
CA THR A 26 4.61 -20.97 0.50
C THR A 26 4.45 -20.39 1.90
N ARG A 27 3.29 -20.64 2.50
CA ARG A 27 2.98 -20.24 3.87
C ARG A 27 4.02 -20.77 4.87
N GLU A 28 4.45 -22.02 4.69
CA GLU A 28 5.44 -22.68 5.54
C GLU A 28 6.79 -21.97 5.45
N ALA A 29 7.20 -21.53 4.25
CA ALA A 29 8.44 -20.80 4.06
C ALA A 29 8.42 -19.44 4.78
N VAL A 30 7.28 -18.72 4.73
CA VAL A 30 7.12 -17.44 5.44
C VAL A 30 7.19 -17.65 6.95
N LEU A 31 6.49 -18.65 7.50
CA LEU A 31 6.48 -18.94 8.93
C LEU A 31 7.83 -19.44 9.46
N ALA A 32 8.62 -20.12 8.63
CA ALA A 32 9.95 -20.61 8.97
C ALA A 32 11.07 -19.57 8.72
N ALA A 33 10.75 -18.39 8.19
CA ALA A 33 11.74 -17.36 7.90
C ALA A 33 12.46 -16.90 9.18
N PRO A 34 13.75 -16.50 9.10
CA PRO A 34 14.48 -15.93 10.22
C PRO A 34 13.71 -14.75 10.84
N LYS A 35 13.65 -14.69 12.18
CA LYS A 35 12.99 -13.59 12.88
C LYS A 35 13.80 -12.30 12.77
N VAL A 36 13.10 -11.20 12.53
CA VAL A 36 13.67 -9.85 12.54
C VAL A 36 13.27 -9.13 13.82
N ALA A 37 11.97 -9.11 14.12
CA ALA A 37 11.41 -8.58 15.36
C ALA A 37 10.14 -9.35 15.68
N ASP A 38 10.03 -9.98 16.86
CA ASP A 38 8.88 -10.82 17.18
C ASP A 38 7.55 -10.04 17.05
N PRO A 39 6.53 -10.58 16.34
CA PRO A 39 6.44 -11.91 15.71
C PRO A 39 6.89 -11.97 14.23
N LEU A 40 7.38 -10.89 13.65
CA LEU A 40 7.71 -10.73 12.24
C LEU A 40 9.02 -11.44 11.83
N GLY A 41 8.93 -12.19 10.74
CA GLY A 41 10.07 -12.80 10.05
C GLY A 41 10.60 -11.95 8.90
N LEU A 42 11.72 -12.36 8.32
CA LEU A 42 12.35 -11.68 7.18
C LEU A 42 11.40 -11.51 5.99
N LEU A 43 10.57 -12.52 5.73
CA LEU A 43 9.59 -12.50 4.64
C LEU A 43 8.33 -11.67 4.95
N ASP A 44 8.23 -11.10 6.15
CA ASP A 44 7.20 -10.11 6.50
C ASP A 44 7.67 -8.67 6.21
N CYS A 45 8.94 -8.46 5.85
CA CYS A 45 9.55 -7.14 5.66
C CYS A 45 9.71 -6.81 4.17
N CYS A 46 9.41 -5.58 3.76
CA CYS A 46 9.74 -5.13 2.41
C CYS A 46 11.27 -5.08 2.20
N PRO A 47 11.77 -5.36 0.97
CA PRO A 47 13.20 -5.26 0.69
C PRO A 47 13.68 -3.81 0.61
N VAL A 48 14.97 -3.63 0.84
CA VAL A 48 15.68 -2.42 0.40
C VAL A 48 15.81 -2.48 -1.12
N SER A 49 15.28 -1.47 -1.80
CA SER A 49 15.11 -1.45 -3.26
C SER A 49 15.67 -0.16 -3.84
N ASP A 50 16.26 -0.26 -5.02
CA ASP A 50 16.56 0.89 -5.89
C ASP A 50 15.52 0.95 -7.01
N GLY A 51 14.93 2.12 -7.26
CA GLY A 51 13.91 2.29 -8.28
C GLY A 51 13.40 3.73 -8.41
N ALA A 52 12.61 3.99 -9.45
CA ALA A 52 11.98 5.29 -9.69
C ALA A 52 10.61 5.13 -10.34
N ALA A 53 9.73 6.11 -10.10
CA ALA A 53 8.44 6.26 -10.76
C ALA A 53 8.21 7.74 -11.07
N ALA A 54 7.48 8.04 -12.13
CA ALA A 54 7.12 9.40 -12.53
C ALA A 54 5.70 9.45 -13.07
N LEU A 55 5.01 10.57 -12.85
CA LEU A 55 3.66 10.85 -13.35
C LEU A 55 3.64 12.23 -14.00
N LEU A 56 2.91 12.37 -15.11
CA LEU A 56 2.55 13.67 -15.66
C LEU A 56 1.14 14.02 -15.17
N VAL A 57 1.02 15.09 -14.40
CA VAL A 57 -0.26 15.58 -13.87
C VAL A 57 -0.62 16.87 -14.60
N ALA A 58 -1.85 16.95 -15.10
CA ALA A 58 -2.37 18.11 -15.82
C ALA A 58 -3.82 18.39 -15.39
N PRO A 59 -4.33 19.61 -15.63
CA PRO A 59 -5.76 19.90 -15.50
C PRO A 59 -6.59 18.94 -16.37
N SER A 60 -7.75 18.52 -15.88
CA SER A 60 -8.60 17.52 -16.54
C SER A 60 -9.01 17.95 -17.95
N GLU A 61 -9.28 19.24 -18.15
CA GLU A 61 -9.61 19.85 -19.44
C GLU A 61 -8.47 19.80 -20.46
N GLU A 62 -7.23 19.65 -20.00
CA GLU A 62 -6.04 19.55 -20.85
C GLU A 62 -5.53 18.12 -21.02
N ALA A 63 -6.00 17.16 -20.22
CA ALA A 63 -5.45 15.80 -20.17
C ALA A 63 -5.51 15.09 -21.54
N HIS A 64 -6.56 15.34 -22.33
CA HIS A 64 -6.72 14.80 -23.69
C HIS A 64 -5.73 15.35 -24.72
N ARG A 65 -4.98 16.40 -24.39
CA ARG A 65 -3.85 16.86 -25.21
C ARG A 65 -2.65 15.92 -25.11
N TYR A 66 -2.56 15.12 -24.03
CA TYR A 66 -1.41 14.26 -23.72
C TYR A 66 -1.72 12.76 -23.87
N THR A 67 -2.98 12.34 -23.76
CA THR A 67 -3.41 10.94 -23.90
C THR A 67 -4.90 10.81 -24.25
N ASP A 68 -5.26 9.78 -25.01
CA ASP A 68 -6.67 9.47 -25.32
C ASP A 68 -7.42 8.87 -24.11
N THR A 69 -6.69 8.30 -23.15
CA THR A 69 -7.25 7.59 -21.98
C THR A 69 -6.71 8.16 -20.66
N PRO A 70 -7.06 9.41 -20.29
CA PRO A 70 -6.59 10.00 -19.04
C PRO A 70 -7.18 9.30 -17.82
N VAL A 71 -6.41 9.22 -16.74
CA VAL A 71 -6.88 8.73 -15.43
C VAL A 71 -7.15 9.92 -14.54
N ALA A 72 -8.41 10.09 -14.12
CA ALA A 72 -8.82 11.19 -13.27
C ALA A 72 -8.48 10.92 -11.80
N VAL A 73 -7.89 11.91 -11.13
CA VAL A 73 -7.78 11.93 -9.67
C VAL A 73 -9.08 12.50 -9.11
N VAL A 74 -9.92 11.62 -8.58
CA VAL A 74 -11.29 11.96 -8.15
C VAL A 74 -11.39 12.34 -6.67
N GLY A 75 -10.33 12.15 -5.90
CA GLY A 75 -10.26 12.54 -4.49
C GLY A 75 -8.85 12.41 -3.96
N THR A 76 -8.48 13.32 -3.05
CA THR A 76 -7.21 13.31 -2.33
C THR A 76 -7.46 13.68 -0.88
N GLY A 77 -6.61 13.21 0.02
CA GLY A 77 -6.70 13.53 1.44
C GLY A 77 -5.34 13.38 2.09
N ALA A 78 -5.09 14.18 3.12
CA ALA A 78 -3.82 14.24 3.79
C ALA A 78 -4.03 14.46 5.29
N ALA A 79 -3.34 13.67 6.11
CA ALA A 79 -3.39 13.83 7.55
C ALA A 79 -2.06 13.43 8.16
N SER A 80 -1.75 14.04 9.30
CA SER A 80 -0.62 13.70 10.15
C SER A 80 -1.09 13.08 11.46
N ASP A 81 -0.21 12.34 12.12
CA ASP A 81 -0.41 11.79 13.46
C ASP A 81 0.79 12.11 14.35
N PHE A 82 0.72 11.70 15.62
CA PHE A 82 1.86 11.78 16.53
C PHE A 82 3.05 10.97 15.98
N LEU A 83 4.21 11.65 15.95
CA LEU A 83 5.48 11.05 15.55
C LEU A 83 5.86 9.93 16.53
N ALA A 84 5.78 10.21 17.82
CA ALA A 84 6.11 9.26 18.87
C ALA A 84 4.96 8.27 19.07
N VAL A 85 5.28 6.98 19.05
CA VAL A 85 4.26 5.91 19.11
C VAL A 85 3.52 5.92 20.45
N GLN A 86 4.20 6.24 21.55
CA GLN A 86 3.60 6.25 22.89
C GLN A 86 2.54 7.35 23.08
N ASP A 87 2.55 8.39 22.24
CA ASP A 87 1.58 9.49 22.31
C ASP A 87 0.31 9.18 21.49
N ARG A 88 0.29 8.07 20.74
CA ARG A 88 -0.87 7.64 19.98
C ARG A 88 -1.91 7.00 20.91
N ALA A 89 -3.18 7.33 20.68
CA ALA A 89 -4.29 6.75 21.44
C ALA A 89 -4.36 5.23 21.32
N ASP A 90 -4.01 4.69 20.15
CA ASP A 90 -3.90 3.26 19.90
C ASP A 90 -2.76 2.99 18.89
N PRO A 91 -1.69 2.28 19.28
CA PRO A 91 -0.57 1.97 18.39
C PRO A 91 -0.91 0.94 17.31
N THR A 92 -2.06 0.25 17.41
CA THR A 92 -2.55 -0.72 16.43
C THR A 92 -3.46 -0.09 15.37
N HIS A 93 -3.58 1.24 15.36
CA HIS A 93 -4.43 1.95 14.41
C HIS A 93 -3.69 3.13 13.77
N PHE A 94 -3.78 3.22 12.43
CA PHE A 94 -3.27 4.39 11.70
C PHE A 94 -4.36 5.46 11.56
N ALA A 95 -4.52 6.29 12.59
CA ALA A 95 -5.56 7.32 12.62
C ALA A 95 -5.38 8.36 11.51
N ALA A 96 -4.14 8.74 11.18
CA ALA A 96 -3.86 9.59 10.01
C ALA A 96 -4.32 8.94 8.70
N THR A 97 -4.00 7.67 8.45
CA THR A 97 -4.42 6.96 7.23
C THR A 97 -5.94 6.92 7.10
N ARG A 98 -6.66 6.66 8.19
CA ARG A 98 -8.14 6.70 8.21
C ARG A 98 -8.68 8.09 7.86
N ARG A 99 -8.16 9.14 8.52
CA ARG A 99 -8.58 10.53 8.26
C ARG A 99 -8.30 10.96 6.83
N ALA A 100 -7.12 10.64 6.30
CA ALA A 100 -6.74 10.94 4.92
C ALA A 100 -7.66 10.21 3.93
N ALA A 101 -7.98 8.94 4.18
CA ALA A 101 -8.94 8.20 3.36
C ALA A 101 -10.35 8.82 3.45
N ASP A 102 -10.83 9.16 4.65
CA ASP A 102 -12.15 9.82 4.82
C ASP A 102 -12.22 11.15 4.07
N GLU A 103 -11.15 11.94 4.10
CA GLU A 103 -11.06 13.20 3.33
C GLU A 103 -11.08 12.94 1.82
N ALA A 104 -10.29 11.98 1.33
CA ALA A 104 -10.26 11.61 -0.08
C ALA A 104 -11.63 11.16 -0.60
N PHE A 105 -12.37 10.37 0.19
CA PHE A 105 -13.72 9.95 -0.18
C PHE A 105 -14.77 11.06 -0.02
N ARG A 106 -14.60 12.00 0.92
CA ARG A 106 -15.51 13.15 1.07
C ARG A 106 -15.48 14.08 -0.16
N GLY A 107 -14.30 14.23 -0.77
CA GLY A 107 -14.12 15.01 -2.01
C GLY A 107 -14.45 14.24 -3.28
N SER A 108 -14.72 12.93 -3.18
CA SER A 108 -14.92 12.04 -4.33
C SER A 108 -16.41 11.80 -4.61
N PRO A 109 -16.80 11.61 -5.89
CA PRO A 109 -18.16 11.19 -6.23
C PRO A 109 -18.43 9.71 -5.92
N PHE A 110 -17.44 8.95 -5.43
CA PHE A 110 -17.53 7.51 -5.20
C PHE A 110 -17.61 7.14 -3.72
N ASP A 111 -18.34 6.07 -3.43
CA ASP A 111 -18.28 5.35 -2.15
C ASP A 111 -17.05 4.41 -2.10
N ARG A 112 -16.60 4.08 -0.89
CA ARG A 112 -15.53 3.11 -0.62
C ARG A 112 -15.79 1.74 -1.26
N ARG A 113 -17.06 1.33 -1.41
CA ARG A 113 -17.41 0.05 -2.05
C ARG A 113 -17.22 0.06 -3.58
N ALA A 114 -17.02 1.22 -4.19
CA ALA A 114 -16.71 1.34 -5.61
C ALA A 114 -15.24 0.98 -5.92
N VAL A 115 -14.38 0.86 -4.90
CA VAL A 115 -12.97 0.50 -5.07
C VAL A 115 -12.87 -0.94 -5.58
N SER A 116 -12.37 -1.07 -6.82
CA SER A 116 -12.16 -2.38 -7.47
C SER A 116 -10.74 -2.92 -7.31
N LEU A 117 -9.78 -2.05 -6.97
CA LEU A 117 -8.37 -2.35 -6.73
C LEU A 117 -7.86 -1.40 -5.65
N LEU A 118 -7.01 -1.90 -4.74
CA LEU A 118 -6.42 -1.13 -3.68
C LEU A 118 -4.90 -1.36 -3.66
N GLU A 119 -4.14 -0.27 -3.74
CA GLU A 119 -2.71 -0.21 -3.45
C GLU A 119 -2.53 0.47 -2.09
N VAL A 120 -1.82 -0.19 -1.16
CA VAL A 120 -1.57 0.30 0.21
C VAL A 120 -0.09 0.27 0.51
N HIS A 121 0.32 1.01 1.55
CA HIS A 121 1.72 1.05 1.96
C HIS A 121 2.08 -0.12 2.89
N ASP A 122 2.45 -1.26 2.30
CA ASP A 122 2.73 -2.53 2.97
C ASP A 122 4.22 -2.72 3.33
N CYS A 123 4.82 -1.76 4.04
CA CYS A 123 6.23 -1.89 4.47
C CYS A 123 6.50 -3.13 5.35
N PHE A 124 5.46 -3.64 6.00
CA PHE A 124 5.41 -4.97 6.59
C PHE A 124 4.05 -5.62 6.34
N THR A 125 3.97 -6.96 6.38
CA THR A 125 2.70 -7.69 6.22
C THR A 125 1.62 -7.26 7.21
N ILE A 126 2.00 -6.86 8.43
CA ILE A 126 1.06 -6.33 9.42
C ILE A 126 0.50 -4.96 9.02
N ALA A 127 1.31 -4.11 8.37
CA ALA A 127 0.88 -2.78 7.95
C ALA A 127 -0.21 -2.83 6.86
N GLU A 128 -0.24 -3.88 6.03
CA GLU A 128 -1.32 -4.08 5.06
C GLU A 128 -2.69 -4.34 5.74
N LEU A 129 -2.68 -4.92 6.95
CA LEU A 129 -3.90 -5.29 7.67
C LEU A 129 -4.44 -4.20 8.61
N LEU A 130 -3.60 -3.24 9.01
CA LEU A 130 -3.94 -2.17 9.97
C LEU A 130 -4.58 -0.95 9.29
#